data_AF-A0A015TWK9-F1
#
_entry.id   AF-A0A015TWK9-F1
#
_cell.length_a   1.000
_cell.length_b   1.000
_cell.length_c   1.000
_cell.angle_alpha   90.00
_cell.angle_beta   90.00
_cell.angle_gamma   90.00
#
_symmetry.space_group_name_H-M   'P 1'
#
loop_
_entity.id
_entity.type
_entity.pdbx_description
1 polymer ?
#
loop_
_entity_poly.entity_id
_entity_poly.type
_entity_poly.pdbx_seq_one_letter_code
_entity_poly.pdbx_strand_id
1 'polypeptide(L)'
;MTDTDIVLYNHGFKRKIPKCDILKARSVTAKDRNGLWRKFAVEGVWGYCGIYASKIHKNLYIYASQNKNWILIETERKNYIVSPENLDIIDVINK
;
A
#
# COMPACT_ATOMS: atom_id res chain seq x y z
N MET A 1 -6.71 2.68 24.51
CA MET A 1 -6.86 2.43 23.07
C MET A 1 -5.67 3.06 22.39
N THR A 2 -4.67 2.26 22.00
CA THR A 2 -3.52 2.79 21.26
C THR A 2 -3.93 2.87 19.79
N ASP A 3 -4.40 4.05 19.39
CA ASP A 3 -4.62 4.46 18.00
C ASP A 3 -3.26 4.60 17.31
N THR A 4 -2.56 3.48 17.15
CA THR A 4 -1.21 3.50 16.60
C THR A 4 -1.32 3.68 15.10
N ASP A 5 -0.94 4.87 14.65
CA ASP A 5 -0.82 5.17 13.23
C ASP A 5 0.10 4.17 12.52
N ILE A 6 -0.27 3.78 11.30
CA ILE A 6 0.62 2.97 10.48
C ILE A 6 1.66 3.89 9.86
N VAL A 7 2.93 3.56 10.07
CA VAL A 7 4.04 4.26 9.42
C VAL A 7 4.67 3.34 8.39
N LEU A 8 4.53 3.71 7.12
CA LEU A 8 5.17 3.06 6.00
C LEU A 8 6.57 3.65 5.82
N TYR A 9 7.56 2.77 5.73
CA TYR A 9 8.95 3.11 5.41
C TYR A 9 9.35 2.40 4.11
N ASN A 10 9.84 3.15 3.13
CA ASN A 10 10.39 2.59 1.90
C ASN A 10 11.49 3.50 1.34
N HIS A 11 12.75 3.06 1.33
CA HIS A 11 13.90 3.74 0.72
C HIS A 11 13.88 5.29 0.81
N GLY A 12 13.83 5.83 2.04
CA GLY A 12 13.82 7.28 2.31
C GLY A 12 12.43 7.93 2.30
N PHE A 13 11.39 7.23 1.84
CA PHE A 13 10.01 7.65 1.97
C PHE A 13 9.44 7.19 3.30
N LYS A 14 8.90 8.15 4.06
CA LYS A 14 8.13 7.91 5.28
C LYS A 14 6.71 8.41 5.06
N ARG A 15 5.71 7.53 5.18
CA ARG A 15 4.30 7.90 5.09
C ARG A 15 3.55 7.44 6.33
N LYS A 16 2.86 8.36 6.98
CA LYS A 16 1.96 8.08 8.10
C LYS A 16 0.53 7.94 7.56
N ILE A 17 -0.16 6.88 7.98
CA ILE A 17 -1.56 6.60 7.72
C ILE A 17 -2.27 6.50 9.07
N PRO A 18 -3.16 7.43 9.39
CA PRO A 18 -3.97 7.36 10.60
C PRO A 18 -4.82 6.10 10.60
N LYS A 19 -4.88 5.40 11.74
CA LYS A 19 -5.65 4.15 11.84
C LYS A 19 -7.14 4.37 11.62
N CYS A 20 -7.66 5.50 12.09
CA CYS A 20 -9.05 5.93 11.84
C CYS A 20 -9.43 6.06 10.37
N ASP A 21 -8.46 6.32 9.48
CA ASP A 21 -8.72 6.47 8.05
C ASP A 21 -8.78 5.10 7.33
N ILE A 22 -8.31 4.04 7.98
CA ILE A 22 -8.19 2.71 7.37
C ILE A 22 -9.53 2.00 7.43
N LEU A 23 -10.05 1.67 6.25
CA LEU A 23 -11.28 0.92 6.10
C LEU A 23 -11.02 -0.58 6.14
N LYS A 24 -9.95 -1.02 5.46
CA LYS A 24 -9.59 -2.44 5.35
C LYS A 24 -8.16 -2.62 4.86
N ALA A 25 -7.51 -3.69 5.30
CA ALA A 25 -6.32 -4.24 4.69
C ALA A 25 -6.55 -5.65 4.18
N ARG A 26 -5.98 -5.99 3.03
CA ARG A 26 -6.01 -7.35 2.46
C ARG A 26 -4.84 -7.60 1.53
N SER A 27 -4.52 -8.86 1.28
CA SER A 27 -3.55 -9.21 0.23
C SER A 27 -4.04 -8.78 -1.15
N VAL A 28 -3.11 -8.29 -1.96
CA VAL A 28 -3.34 -7.90 -3.35
C VAL A 28 -3.53 -9.16 -4.20
N THR A 29 -4.57 -9.17 -5.01
CA THR A 29 -4.87 -10.27 -5.93
C THR A 29 -4.30 -9.99 -7.33
N ALA A 30 -4.34 -10.98 -8.23
CA ALA A 30 -3.96 -10.76 -9.63
C ALA A 30 -4.85 -9.69 -10.31
N LYS A 31 -6.12 -9.58 -9.92
CA LYS A 31 -7.05 -8.57 -10.46
C LYS A 31 -6.63 -7.15 -10.09
N ASP A 32 -6.15 -6.94 -8.87
CA ASP A 32 -5.68 -5.63 -8.40
C ASP A 32 -4.41 -5.18 -9.12
N ARG A 33 -3.53 -6.13 -9.48
CA ARG A 33 -2.30 -5.87 -10.23
C ARG A 33 -2.55 -5.60 -11.72
N ASN A 34 -3.59 -6.22 -12.28
CA ASN A 34 -3.86 -6.09 -13.70
C ASN A 34 -4.32 -4.67 -14.06
N GLY A 35 -3.69 -4.08 -15.08
CA GLY A 35 -4.04 -2.75 -15.56
C GLY A 35 -3.63 -1.62 -14.60
N LEU A 36 -2.62 -1.83 -13.76
CA LEU A 36 -1.94 -0.73 -13.08
C LEU A 36 -1.20 0.13 -14.11
N TRP A 37 -1.52 1.41 -14.19
CA TRP A 37 -0.74 2.37 -14.96
C TRP A 37 -0.05 3.37 -14.04
N ARG A 38 1.19 3.67 -14.38
CA ARG A 38 2.04 4.60 -13.66
C ARG A 38 1.60 6.02 -13.98
N LYS A 39 1.35 6.85 -12.95
CA LYS A 39 1.15 8.30 -13.11
C LYS A 39 2.44 9.05 -12.83
N PHE A 40 3.02 8.81 -11.66
CA PHE A 40 4.27 9.42 -11.22
C PHE A 40 4.96 8.48 -10.24
N ALA A 41 5.93 7.70 -10.69
CA ALA A 41 6.62 6.74 -9.84
C ALA A 41 8.08 6.56 -10.25
N VAL A 42 8.88 6.16 -9.26
CA VAL A 42 10.24 5.67 -9.42
C VAL A 42 10.17 4.14 -9.39
N GLU A 43 10.72 3.50 -10.42
CA GLU A 43 10.84 2.04 -10.54
C GLU A 43 12.31 1.68 -10.78
N GLY A 44 12.82 0.59 -10.18
CA GLY A 44 14.19 0.13 -10.37
C GLY A 44 14.73 -0.64 -9.17
N VAL A 45 15.99 -0.39 -8.80
CA VAL A 45 16.69 -1.08 -7.68
C VAL A 45 15.94 -0.96 -6.35
N TRP A 46 15.12 0.07 -6.19
CA TRP A 46 14.39 0.39 -4.95
C TRP A 46 12.92 -0.09 -4.95
N GLY A 47 12.55 -0.92 -5.94
CA GLY A 47 11.18 -1.40 -6.12
C GLY A 47 10.25 -0.36 -6.76
N TYR A 48 8.96 -0.45 -6.45
CA TYR A 48 7.87 0.37 -6.95
C TYR A 48 7.49 1.43 -5.91
N CYS A 49 7.84 2.69 -6.17
CA CYS A 49 7.50 3.80 -5.29
C CYS A 49 6.84 4.96 -6.05
N GLY A 50 5.56 5.20 -5.82
CA GLY A 50 4.87 6.37 -6.37
C GLY A 50 3.38 6.21 -6.56
N ILE A 51 2.84 7.05 -7.44
CA ILE A 51 1.42 7.19 -7.74
C ILE A 51 1.07 6.36 -8.98
N TYR A 52 0.12 5.48 -8.79
CA TYR A 52 -0.46 4.61 -9.80
C TYR A 52 -1.98 4.83 -9.84
N ALA A 53 -2.59 4.27 -10.88
CA ALA A 53 -4.03 4.11 -10.91
C ALA A 53 -4.38 2.79 -11.59
N SER A 54 -5.55 2.26 -11.28
CA SER A 54 -6.15 1.16 -12.01
C SER A 54 -7.63 1.45 -12.26
N LYS A 55 -8.27 0.59 -13.05
CA LYS A 55 -9.74 0.66 -13.24
C LYS A 55 -10.50 0.41 -11.93
N ILE A 56 -9.89 -0.31 -10.99
CA ILE A 56 -10.49 -0.73 -9.73
C ILE A 56 -10.21 0.31 -8.63
N HIS A 57 -8.96 0.79 -8.55
CA HIS A 57 -8.48 1.67 -7.49
C HIS A 57 -8.08 3.03 -8.07
N LYS A 58 -8.84 4.07 -7.72
CA LYS A 58 -8.46 5.46 -7.98
C LYS A 58 -7.50 5.93 -6.88
N ASN A 59 -6.53 6.78 -7.22
CA ASN A 59 -5.55 7.38 -6.30
C ASN A 59 -4.76 6.34 -5.48
N LEU A 60 -4.04 5.46 -6.20
CA LEU A 60 -3.26 4.38 -5.61
C LEU A 60 -1.81 4.81 -5.39
N TYR A 61 -1.30 4.62 -4.19
CA TYR A 61 0.10 4.86 -3.85
C TYR A 61 0.78 3.53 -3.61
N ILE A 62 1.81 3.20 -4.39
CA ILE A 62 2.56 1.97 -4.22
C ILE A 62 3.88 2.32 -3.53
N TYR A 63 4.16 1.62 -2.44
CA TYR A 63 5.41 1.65 -1.69
C TYR A 63 5.85 0.19 -1.46
N ALA A 64 6.31 -0.45 -2.52
CA ALA A 64 6.70 -1.85 -2.51
C ALA A 64 8.16 -2.01 -2.92
N SER A 65 8.99 -2.59 -2.05
CA SER A 65 10.40 -2.89 -2.34
C SER A 65 10.58 -4.22 -3.09
N GLN A 66 9.57 -5.10 -3.10
CA GLN A 66 9.60 -6.41 -3.72
C GLN A 66 8.33 -6.67 -4.54
N ASN A 67 8.36 -7.64 -5.47
CA ASN A 67 7.20 -8.02 -6.32
C ASN A 67 6.32 -9.15 -5.70
N LYS A 68 6.40 -9.34 -4.38
CA LYS A 68 5.63 -10.35 -3.64
C LYS A 68 5.07 -9.76 -2.35
N ASN A 69 4.13 -10.46 -1.73
CA ASN A 69 3.54 -10.09 -0.43
C ASN A 69 2.93 -8.68 -0.41
N TRP A 70 2.30 -8.29 -1.52
CA TRP A 70 1.63 -6.99 -1.59
C TRP A 70 0.35 -7.00 -0.76
N ILE A 71 0.19 -5.97 0.07
CA ILE A 71 -1.01 -5.69 0.84
C ILE A 71 -1.61 -4.41 0.32
N LEU A 72 -2.90 -4.44 0.03
CA LEU A 72 -3.71 -3.27 -0.23
C LEU A 72 -4.28 -2.77 1.10
N ILE A 73 -4.02 -1.51 1.43
CA ILE A 73 -4.64 -0.77 2.52
C ILE A 73 -5.60 0.24 1.88
N GLU A 74 -6.88 0.02 2.08
CA GLU A 74 -7.96 0.88 1.59
C GLU A 74 -8.28 1.93 2.67
N THR A 75 -8.28 3.20 2.27
CA THR A 75 -8.69 4.33 3.13
C THR A 75 -9.78 5.13 2.42
N GLU A 76 -10.44 6.04 3.14
CA GLU A 76 -11.52 6.85 2.56
C GLU A 76 -11.11 7.66 1.33
N ARG A 77 -9.85 8.11 1.25
CA ARG A 77 -9.40 9.08 0.24
C ARG A 77 -8.43 8.53 -0.80
N LYS A 78 -7.66 7.52 -0.43
CA LYS A 78 -6.57 6.97 -1.25
C LYS A 78 -6.19 5.58 -0.81
N ASN A 79 -5.73 4.78 -1.74
CA ASN A 79 -5.35 3.41 -1.44
C ASN A 79 -3.83 3.28 -1.45
N TYR A 80 -3.32 2.37 -0.64
CA TYR A 80 -1.89 2.11 -0.55
C TYR A 80 -1.61 0.65 -0.86
N ILE A 81 -0.59 0.37 -1.67
CA ILE A 81 -0.01 -0.95 -1.78
C ILE A 81 1.36 -0.93 -1.12
N VAL A 82 1.58 -1.88 -0.23
CA VAL A 82 2.83 -2.02 0.52
C VAL A 82 3.29 -3.46 0.45
N SER A 83 4.60 -3.69 0.53
CA SER A 83 5.17 -5.05 0.52
C SER A 83 5.94 -5.33 1.80
N PRO A 84 5.26 -5.57 2.94
CA PRO A 84 5.94 -5.90 4.18
C PRO A 84 6.60 -7.28 4.10
N GLU A 85 7.51 -7.53 5.04
CA GLU A 85 8.15 -8.83 5.19
C GLU A 85 7.18 -9.88 5.74
N ASN A 86 6.33 -9.50 6.70
CA ASN A 86 5.33 -10.36 7.31
C ASN A 86 3.90 -9.94 6.91
N LEU A 87 3.09 -10.91 6.46
CA LEU A 87 1.68 -10.75 6.10
C LEU A 87 0.74 -10.75 7.31
N ASP A 88 1.16 -11.24 8.49
CA ASP A 88 0.38 -11.20 9.74
C ASP A 88 -0.03 -9.77 10.13
N ILE A 89 0.68 -8.78 9.58
CA ILE A 89 0.33 -7.36 9.75
C ILE A 89 -1.09 -7.05 9.26
N ILE A 90 -1.66 -7.83 8.32
CA ILE A 90 -3.04 -7.63 7.87
C ILE A 90 -4.02 -7.72 9.05
N ASP A 91 -3.85 -8.72 9.91
CA ASP A 91 -4.71 -8.92 11.07
C ASP A 91 -4.51 -7.83 12.12
N VAL A 92 -3.31 -7.30 12.25
CA VAL A 92 -3.01 -6.17 13.14
C VAL A 92 -3.67 -4.88 12.64
N ILE A 93 -3.71 -4.67 11.32
CA ILE A 93 -4.31 -3.49 10.71
C ILE A 93 -5.83 -3.51 10.80
N ASN A 94 -6.44 -4.68 10.62
CA ASN A 94 -7.88 -4.86 10.66
C ASN A 94 -8.48 -4.97 12.07
N LYS A 95 -7.65 -5.16 13.10
CA LYS A 95 -8.05 -5.14 14.52
C LYS A 95 -8.25 -3.72 15.02
#